data_AF-A0A957QVH1-F1
#
_entry.id   AF-A0A957QVH1-F1
#
_cell.length_a   1.000
_cell.length_b   1.000
_cell.length_c   1.000
_cell.angle_alpha   90.00
_cell.angle_beta   90.00
_cell.angle_gamma   90.00
#
_symmetry.space_group_name_H-M   'P 1'
#
loop_
_entity.id
_entity.type
_entity.pdbx_description
1 polymer ?
#
loop_
_entity_poly.entity_id
_entity_poly.type
_entity_poly.pdbx_seq_one_letter_code
_entity_poly.pdbx_strand_id
1 'polypeptide(L)' 'AGCNDYTGSANTVAGTISIATGAATRKFCAEPAGIMDQEALYLALLPTAATYTVENGQLTLAAGNGQPVAIYVAAQ' A
#
# COMPACT_ATOMS: atom_id res chain seq x y z
N ALA A 1 -1.65 6.45 2.78
CA ALA A 1 -0.69 6.37 3.89
C ALA A 1 0.37 7.42 3.65
N GLY A 2 0.33 8.52 4.41
CA GLY A 2 1.03 9.75 4.06
C GLY A 2 0.08 10.94 4.03
N CYS A 3 0.50 12.04 3.40
CA CYS A 3 -0.33 13.24 3.27
C CYS A 3 -0.72 13.59 1.82
N ASN A 4 -0.19 12.83 0.85
CA ASN A 4 -0.56 12.95 -0.55
C ASN A 4 -1.61 11.92 -0.96
N ASP A 5 -2.38 12.31 -1.97
CA ASP A 5 -3.24 11.42 -2.73
C ASP A 5 -2.43 10.70 -3.80
N TYR A 6 -2.72 9.41 -4.01
CA TYR A 6 -2.07 8.57 -5.01
C TYR A 6 -3.11 7.86 -5.87
N THR A 7 -2.72 7.55 -7.10
CA THR A 7 -3.47 6.68 -8.01
C THR A 7 -2.60 5.52 -8.46
N GLY A 8 -3.22 4.47 -8.94
CA GLY A 8 -2.53 3.29 -9.44
C GLY A 8 -3.53 2.29 -9.99
N SER A 9 -3.02 1.16 -10.46
CA SER A 9 -3.82 0.01 -10.86
C SER A 9 -3.42 -1.22 -10.07
N ALA A 10 -4.41 -2.08 -9.83
CA ALA A 10 -4.21 -3.38 -9.21
C ALA A 10 -4.86 -4.45 -10.09
N ASN A 11 -4.14 -5.53 -10.35
CA ASN A 11 -4.69 -6.71 -11.00
C ASN A 11 -4.61 -7.87 -10.02
N THR A 12 -5.69 -8.63 -9.89
CA THR A 12 -5.76 -9.77 -8.96
C THR A 12 -6.15 -11.04 -9.69
N VAL A 13 -5.46 -12.13 -9.42
CA VAL A 13 -5.83 -13.47 -9.92
C VAL A 13 -5.61 -14.48 -8.80
N ALA A 14 -6.69 -15.10 -8.34
CA ALA A 14 -6.66 -16.23 -7.40
C ALA A 14 -5.64 -16.08 -6.24
N GLY A 15 -5.78 -15.01 -5.43
CA GLY A 15 -4.89 -14.75 -4.28
C GLY A 15 -3.55 -14.07 -4.61
N THR A 16 -3.23 -13.89 -5.89
CA THR A 16 -2.10 -13.06 -6.32
C THR A 16 -2.54 -11.64 -6.64
N ILE A 17 -1.65 -10.67 -6.46
CA ILE A 17 -1.87 -9.27 -6.79
C ILE A 17 -0.63 -8.70 -7.46
N SER A 18 -0.81 -7.82 -8.45
CA SER A 18 0.22 -6.93 -8.95
C SER A 18 -0.28 -5.50 -8.86
N ILE A 19 0.55 -4.61 -8.34
CA ILE A 19 0.21 -3.20 -8.15
C ILE A 19 1.18 -2.35 -8.96
N ALA A 20 0.65 -1.50 -9.83
CA ALA A 20 1.41 -0.47 -10.51
C ALA A 20 1.06 0.89 -9.92
N THR A 21 2.05 1.59 -9.35
CA THR A 21 1.90 2.97 -8.89
C THR A 21 1.74 3.90 -10.08
N GLY A 22 0.71 4.74 -10.03
CA GLY A 22 0.42 5.76 -11.02
C GLY A 22 0.97 7.12 -10.60
N ALA A 23 0.09 8.11 -10.49
CA ALA A 23 0.45 9.46 -10.11
C ALA A 23 0.36 9.68 -8.59
N ALA A 24 1.13 10.63 -8.08
CA ALA A 24 1.04 11.12 -6.71
C ALA A 24 0.95 12.65 -6.73
N THR A 25 0.15 13.21 -5.82
CA THR A 25 0.23 14.64 -5.51
C THR A 25 1.54 14.94 -4.76
N ARG A 26 1.94 16.23 -4.70
CA ARG A 26 3.23 16.67 -4.15
C ARG A 26 3.08 17.79 -3.10
N LYS A 27 2.15 17.61 -2.17
CA LYS A 27 2.02 18.40 -0.95
C LYS A 27 3.17 18.07 -0.01
N PHE A 28 3.67 19.07 0.70
CA PHE A 28 4.60 18.88 1.80
C PHE A 28 3.86 19.01 3.11
N CYS A 29 4.09 18.08 4.03
CA CYS A 29 3.49 18.07 5.36
C CYS A 29 4.59 17.88 6.40
N ALA A 30 4.72 18.86 7.31
CA ALA A 30 5.70 18.80 8.39
C ALA A 30 5.22 17.95 9.57
N GLU A 31 3.89 17.80 9.70
CA GLU A 31 3.26 17.08 10.80
C GLU A 31 2.28 16.02 10.28
N PRO A 32 2.17 14.87 10.98
CA PRO A 32 3.06 14.45 12.08
C PRO A 32 4.50 14.21 11.60
N ALA A 33 5.47 14.27 12.53
CA ALA A 33 6.87 14.02 12.20
C ALA A 33 7.02 12.64 11.53
N GLY A 34 7.77 12.58 10.42
CA GLY A 34 7.99 11.35 9.64
C GLY A 34 6.87 11.02 8.64
N ILE A 35 5.83 11.84 8.49
CA ILE A 35 4.72 11.56 7.56
C ILE A 35 5.19 11.43 6.10
N MET A 36 6.17 12.23 5.69
CA MET A 36 6.74 12.18 4.35
C MET A 36 7.60 10.92 4.13
N ASP A 37 8.32 10.47 5.16
CA ASP A 37 9.13 9.25 5.09
C ASP A 37 8.24 8.00 5.03
N GLN A 38 7.16 7.99 5.81
CA GLN A 38 6.16 6.93 5.77
C GLN A 38 5.50 6.83 4.38
N GLU A 39 5.16 7.97 3.78
CA GLU A 39 4.62 8.03 2.41
C GLU A 39 5.60 7.43 1.40
N ALA A 40 6.87 7.85 1.44
CA ALA A 40 7.90 7.37 0.52
C ALA A 40 8.10 5.85 0.68
N LEU A 41 8.16 5.36 1.92
CA LEU A 41 8.28 3.93 2.20
C LEU A 41 7.07 3.15 1.69
N TYR A 42 5.85 3.65 1.95
CA TYR A 42 4.63 3.01 1.47
C TYR A 42 4.60 2.88 -0.04
N LEU A 43 4.91 3.96 -0.78
CA LEU A 43 4.95 3.94 -2.24
C LEU A 43 6.08 3.05 -2.80
N ALA A 44 7.20 2.93 -2.10
CA ALA A 44 8.30 2.05 -2.50
C ALA A 44 7.97 0.56 -2.29
N LEU A 45 7.24 0.23 -1.21
CA LEU A 45 6.89 -1.14 -0.86
C LEU A 45 5.66 -1.66 -1.61
N LEU A 46 4.67 -0.81 -1.88
CA LEU A 46 3.39 -1.24 -2.45
C LEU A 46 3.52 -2.05 -3.75
N PRO A 47 4.41 -1.71 -4.71
CA PRO A 47 4.63 -2.50 -5.93
C PRO A 47 5.26 -3.88 -5.70
N THR A 48 5.84 -4.13 -4.51
CA THR A 48 6.47 -5.41 -4.17
C THR A 48 5.45 -6.47 -3.72
N ALA A 49 4.19 -6.08 -3.49
CA ALA A 49 3.12 -7.00 -3.16
C ALA A 49 2.92 -8.00 -4.29
N ALA A 50 2.90 -9.29 -3.95
CA ALA A 50 2.70 -10.39 -4.87
C ALA A 50 1.47 -11.23 -4.51
N THR A 51 1.08 -11.24 -3.24
CA THR A 51 -0.07 -11.99 -2.75
C THR A 51 -0.96 -11.10 -1.89
N TYR A 52 -2.23 -11.49 -1.79
CA TYR A 52 -3.16 -10.87 -0.87
C TYR A 52 -4.02 -11.92 -0.17
N THR A 53 -4.44 -11.59 1.04
CA THR A 53 -5.36 -12.40 1.83
C THR A 53 -6.42 -11.49 2.44
N VAL A 54 -7.68 -11.91 2.38
CA VAL A 54 -8.79 -11.20 3.02
C VAL A 54 -9.46 -12.13 4.01
N GLU A 55 -9.30 -11.83 5.30
CA GLU A 55 -9.82 -12.64 6.39
C GLU A 55 -10.31 -11.72 7.52
N ASN A 56 -11.45 -12.04 8.13
CA ASN A 56 -12.00 -11.30 9.29
C ASN A 56 -12.11 -9.78 9.07
N GLY A 57 -12.43 -9.33 7.85
CA GLY A 57 -12.52 -7.91 7.50
C GLY A 57 -11.16 -7.19 7.38
N GLN A 58 -10.06 -7.94 7.37
CA GLN A 58 -8.71 -7.43 7.17
C GLN A 58 -8.17 -7.89 5.81
N LEU A 59 -7.56 -6.96 5.08
CA LEU A 59 -6.77 -7.23 3.88
C LEU A 59 -5.29 -7.17 4.26
N THR A 60 -4.55 -8.25 3.98
CA THR A 60 -3.10 -8.31 4.10
C THR A 60 -2.49 -8.42 2.71
N LEU A 61 -1.58 -7.51 2.36
CA LEU A 61 -0.73 -7.59 1.19
C LEU A 61 0.64 -8.12 1.62
N ALA A 62 1.19 -9.09 0.89
CA ALA A 62 2.51 -9.64 1.17
C ALA A 62 3.37 -9.75 -0.08
N ALA A 63 4.68 -9.57 0.11
CA ALA A 63 5.69 -9.75 -0.93
C ALA A 63 5.87 -11.23 -1.26
N GLY A 64 6.59 -11.53 -2.35
CA GLY A 64 6.81 -12.92 -2.80
C GLY A 64 7.55 -13.82 -1.79
N ASN A 65 8.23 -13.23 -0.81
CA ASN A 65 8.88 -13.94 0.31
C ASN A 65 7.98 -14.07 1.55
N GLY A 66 6.70 -13.70 1.45
CA GLY A 66 5.73 -13.77 2.54
C GLY A 66 5.81 -12.62 3.57
N GLN A 67 6.74 -11.66 3.40
CA GLN A 67 6.80 -10.50 4.30
C GLN A 67 5.60 -9.57 4.06
N PRO A 68 4.95 -9.07 5.12
CA PRO A 68 3.83 -8.16 4.97
C PRO A 68 4.30 -6.82 4.38
N VAL A 69 3.57 -6.35 3.36
CA VAL A 69 3.76 -5.05 2.71
C VAL A 69 2.84 -4.01 3.35
N ALA A 70 1.56 -4.35 3.52
CA ALA A 70 0.57 -3.49 4.14
C ALA A 70 -0.60 -4.32 4.68
N ILE A 71 -1.22 -3.83 5.75
CA ILE A 71 -2.41 -4.42 6.36
C ILE A 71 -3.47 -3.33 6.47
N TYR A 72 -4.68 -3.63 5.99
CA TYR A 72 -5.83 -2.73 6.03
C TYR A 72 -6.97 -3.42 6.76
N VAL A 73 -7.74 -2.63 7.51
CA VAL A 73 -9.01 -3.07 8.07
C VAL A 73 -10.13 -2.39 7.30
N ALA A 74 -11.22 -3.12 7.06
CA ALA A 74 -12.42 -2.53 6.50
C ALA A 74 -12.88 -1.37 7.41
N ALA A 75 -13.05 -0.19 6.81
CA ALA A 75 -13.73 0.90 7.49
C ALA A 75 -15.21 0.52 7.65
N GLN A 76 -15.78 0.83 8.82
CA GLN A 76 -17.20 0.65 9.10
C GLN A 76 -18.04 1.67 8.33
#